data_AF-A0A1E1X1L3-F1
#
_entry.id   AF-A0A1E1X1L3-F1
#
_cell.length_a   1.000
_cell.length_b   1.000
_cell.length_c   1.000
_cell.angle_alpha   90.00
_cell.angle_beta   90.00
_cell.angle_gamma   90.00
#
_symmetry.space_group_name_H-M   'P 1'
#
loop_
_entity.id
_entity.type
_entity.pdbx_description
1 polymer ?
#
loop_
_entity_poly.entity_id
_entity_poly.type
_entity_poly.pdbx_seq_one_letter_code
_entity_poly.pdbx_strand_id
1 'polypeptide(L)' 'MDILLRMHMEEGVFTEEEIREEVNTFMIGGFDTTATAASFAIHLLGNHPEAQAKVHEELDAVFGCDHERPVTTEDIK' A
#
# COMPACT_ATOMS: atom_id res chain seq x y z
N MET A 1 1.37 13.99 -3.83
CA MET A 1 2.41 15.02 -3.60
C MET A 1 2.35 16.08 -4.69
N ASP A 2 2.36 15.71 -5.97
CA ASP A 2 2.31 16.67 -7.10
C ASP A 2 1.11 17.62 -7.05
N ILE A 3 -0.06 17.15 -6.60
CA ILE A 3 -1.27 17.98 -6.44
C ILE A 3 -1.05 19.09 -5.40
N LEU A 4 -0.43 18.79 -4.26
CA LEU A 4 -0.16 19.78 -3.20
C LEU A 4 0.86 20.82 -3.66
N LEU A 5 1.93 20.38 -4.33
CA LEU A 5 2.92 21.28 -4.94
C LEU A 5 2.27 22.23 -5.95
N ARG A 6 1.35 21.72 -6.77
CA ARG A 6 0.60 22.52 -7.73
C ARG A 6 -0.29 23.56 -7.05
N MET A 7 -0.99 23.20 -5.98
CA MET A 7 -1.83 24.13 -5.21
C MET A 7 -1.03 25.26 -4.55
N HIS A 8 0.21 25.00 -4.12
CA HIS A 8 1.12 26.05 -3.64
C HIS A 8 1.65 26.94 -4.77
N MET A 9 2.09 26.35 -5.88
CA MET A 9 2.74 27.10 -6.96
C MET A 9 1.78 27.88 -7.87
N GLU A 10 0.59 27.32 -8.16
CA GLU A 10 -0.37 27.91 -9.10
C GLU A 10 -1.46 28.72 -8.40
N GLU A 11 -1.93 28.27 -7.22
CA GLU A 11 -3.10 28.86 -6.56
C GLU A 11 -2.73 29.64 -5.28
N GLY A 12 -1.52 29.45 -4.74
CA GLY A 12 -1.07 30.07 -3.49
C GLY A 12 -1.90 29.67 -2.27
N VAL A 13 -2.63 28.56 -2.36
CA VAL A 13 -3.61 28.12 -1.36
C VAL A 13 -2.94 27.51 -0.13
N PHE A 14 -1.76 26.93 -0.30
CA PHE A 14 -0.95 26.37 0.77
C PHE A 14 0.42 27.03 0.80
N THR A 15 0.99 27.15 1.99
CA THR A 15 2.40 27.48 2.22
C THR A 15 3.27 26.22 2.15
N GLU A 16 4.59 26.40 2.02
CA GLU A 16 5.53 25.27 2.05
C GLU A 16 5.44 24.47 3.37
N GLU A 17 5.20 25.15 4.48
CA GLU A 17 5.06 24.52 5.79
C GLU A 17 3.79 23.68 5.88
N GLU A 18 2.65 24.19 5.41
CA GLU A 18 1.41 23.42 5.39
C GLU A 18 1.50 22.19 4.46
N ILE A 19 2.20 22.29 3.32
CA ILE A 19 2.48 21.11 2.48
C ILE A 19 3.28 20.07 3.27
N ARG A 20 4.32 20.50 3.99
CA ARG A 20 5.18 19.60 4.77
C ARG A 20 4.39 18.91 5.88
N GLU A 21 3.52 19.64 6.57
CA GLU A 21 2.64 19.11 7.61
C GLU A 21 1.63 18.09 7.07
N GLU A 22 0.98 18.38 5.93
CA GLU A 22 0.04 17.46 5.29
C GLU A 22 0.74 16.18 4.81
N VAL A 23 1.90 16.31 4.17
CA VAL A 23 2.71 15.15 3.76
C VAL A 23 3.09 14.30 4.96
N ASN A 24 3.52 14.91 6.06
CA ASN A 24 3.87 14.18 7.28
C ASN A 24 2.65 13.43 7.87
N THR A 25 1.48 14.08 7.86
CA THR A 25 0.22 13.50 8.34
C THR A 25 -0.16 12.25 7.54
N PHE A 26 -0.11 12.31 6.19
CA PHE A 26 -0.41 11.15 5.35
C PHE A 26 0.60 10.03 5.52
N MET A 27 1.89 10.36 5.59
CA MET A 27 2.97 9.37 5.72
C MET A 27 2.87 8.62 7.04
N ILE A 28 2.72 9.32 8.16
CA ILE A 28 2.59 8.69 9.49
C ILE A 28 1.28 7.91 9.58
N GLY A 29 0.17 8.51 9.16
CA GLY A 29 -1.16 7.90 9.26
C GLY A 29 -1.27 6.59 8.48
N GLY A 30 -0.65 6.53 7.30
CA GLY A 30 -0.64 5.34 6.46
C GLY A 30 0.40 4.30 6.86
N PHE A 31 1.59 4.71 7.31
CA PHE A 31 2.71 3.81 7.51
C PHE A 31 2.52 2.89 8.72
N ASP A 32 2.39 3.43 9.94
CA ASP A 32 2.38 2.61 11.15
C ASP A 32 1.18 1.66 11.18
N THR A 33 0.01 2.14 10.75
CA THR A 33 -1.23 1.36 10.74
C THR A 33 -1.17 0.23 9.71
N THR A 34 -0.71 0.51 8.48
CA THR A 34 -0.62 -0.49 7.41
C THR A 34 0.50 -1.48 7.67
N ALA A 35 1.67 -1.04 8.16
CA ALA A 35 2.77 -1.91 8.54
C ALA A 35 2.35 -2.86 9.67
N THR A 36 1.61 -2.36 10.66
CA THR A 36 1.06 -3.18 11.75
C THR A 36 0.06 -4.21 11.21
N ALA A 37 -0.88 -3.79 10.36
CA ALA A 37 -1.86 -4.69 9.75
C ALA A 37 -1.19 -5.80 8.92
N ALA A 38 -0.22 -5.46 8.08
CA ALA A 38 0.55 -6.42 7.29
C ALA A 38 1.34 -7.39 8.19
N SER A 39 1.93 -6.90 9.27
CA SER A 39 2.66 -7.73 10.24
C SER A 39 1.74 -8.76 10.90
N PHE A 40 0.55 -8.34 11.34
CA PHE A 40 -0.45 -9.26 11.89
C PHE A 40 -0.95 -10.26 10.85
N ALA A 41 -1.20 -9.83 9.61
CA ALA A 41 -1.64 -10.71 8.54
C ALA A 41 -0.61 -11.83 8.28
N ILE A 42 0.67 -11.47 8.12
CA ILE A 42 1.76 -12.44 7.92
C ILE A 42 1.90 -13.36 9.15
N HIS A 43 1.82 -12.81 10.36
CA HIS A 43 1.88 -13.59 11.59
C HIS A 43 0.74 -14.61 11.69
N LEU A 44 -0.49 -14.21 11.35
CA LEU A 44 -1.64 -15.10 11.36
C LEU A 44 -1.52 -16.18 10.29
N LEU A 45 -1.12 -15.83 9.07
CA LEU A 45 -0.91 -16.81 8.00
C LEU A 45 0.14 -17.86 8.39
N GLY A 46 1.26 -17.44 8.98
CA GLY A 46 2.31 -18.37 9.43
C GLY A 46 1.87 -19.32 10.55
N ASN A 47 0.80 -18.99 11.30
CA ASN A 47 0.24 -19.83 12.35
C ASN A 47 -1.00 -20.65 11.92
N HIS A 48 -1.53 -20.42 10.71
CA HIS A 48 -2.73 -21.08 10.18
C HIS A 48 -2.43 -21.67 8.80
N PRO A 49 -1.82 -22.87 8.72
CA PRO A 49 -1.40 -23.48 7.46
C PRO A 49 -2.52 -23.63 6.43
N GLU A 50 -3.75 -23.89 6.88
CA GLU A 50 -4.92 -24.00 6.02
C GLU A 50 -5.33 -22.67 5.38
N ALA A 51 -5.13 -21.55 6.08
CA ALA A 51 -5.38 -20.21 5.52
C ALA A 51 -4.25 -19.83 4.56
N GLN A 52 -3.00 -20.12 4.95
CA GLN A 52 -1.84 -19.91 4.10
C GLN A 52 -1.94 -20.69 2.77
N ALA A 53 -2.36 -21.96 2.81
CA ALA A 53 -2.54 -22.77 1.61
C ALA A 53 -3.54 -22.14 0.63
N LYS A 54 -4.68 -21.63 1.13
CA LYS A 54 -5.68 -20.95 0.29
C LYS A 54 -5.14 -19.69 -0.37
N VAL A 55 -4.35 -18.90 0.36
CA VAL A 55 -3.70 -17.70 -0.20
C VAL A 55 -2.71 -18.09 -1.29
N HIS A 56 -1.93 -19.16 -1.11
CA HIS A 56 -1.05 -19.65 -2.17
C HIS A 56 -1.83 -20.16 -3.40
N GLU A 57 -2.93 -20.90 -3.21
CA GLU A 57 -3.80 -21.33 -4.32
C GLU A 57 -4.37 -20.13 -5.09
N GLU A 58 -4.75 -19.06 -4.39
CA GLU A 58 -5.22 -17.81 -5.02
C GLU A 58 -4.11 -17.13 -5.82
N LEU A 59 -2.90 -17.02 -5.26
CA LEU A 59 -1.74 -16.48 -5.97
C LEU A 59 -1.40 -17.31 -7.21
N ASP A 60 -1.40 -18.63 -7.10
CA ASP A 60 -1.15 -19.53 -8.24
C ASP A 60 -2.25 -19.39 -9.31
N ALA A 61 -3.51 -19.13 -8.92
CA ALA A 61 -4.60 -18.88 -9.86
C ALA A 61 -4.46 -17.54 -10.61
N VAL A 62 -3.92 -16.50 -9.96
CA VAL A 62 -3.73 -15.16 -10.54
C VAL A 62 -2.44 -15.09 -11.39
N PHE A 63 -1.35 -15.67 -10.90
CA PHE A 63 -0.02 -15.57 -11.52
C PHE A 63 0.36 -16.78 -12.38
N GLY A 64 -0.30 -17.93 -12.21
CA GLY A 64 -0.09 -19.11 -13.03
C GLY A 64 1.35 -19.62 -12.96
N CYS A 65 2.04 -19.67 -14.11
CA CYS A 65 3.45 -20.09 -14.17
C CYS A 65 4.44 -18.92 -14.25
N ASP A 66 3.95 -17.67 -14.26
CA ASP A 66 4.79 -16.49 -14.42
C ASP A 66 4.84 -15.72 -13.08
N HIS A 67 5.83 -16.08 -12.27
CA HIS A 67 6.06 -15.48 -10.95
C HIS A 67 7.03 -14.30 -11.01
N GLU A 68 7.58 -13.99 -12.18
CA GLU A 68 8.58 -12.92 -12.36
C GLU A 68 7.99 -11.67 -13.02
N ARG A 69 6.81 -11.77 -13.65
CA ARG A 69 6.12 -10.59 -14.18
C ARG A 69 5.77 -9.60 -13.06
N PRO A 70 5.82 -8.29 -13.35
CA PRO A 70 5.32 -7.28 -12.43
C PRO A 70 3.83 -7.47 -12.09
N VAL A 71 3.48 -7.14 -10.85
CA VAL A 71 2.09 -7.05 -10.39
C VAL A 71 1.43 -5.82 -11.03
N THR A 72 0.20 -5.99 -11.50
CA THR A 72 -0.60 -4.95 -12.15
C THR A 72 -1.94 -4.76 -11.43
N THR A 73 -2.67 -3.69 -11.75
CA THR A 73 -4.01 -3.46 -11.19
C THR A 73 -5.04 -4.50 -11.61
N GLU A 74 -4.80 -5.22 -12.71
CA GLU A 74 -5.71 -6.28 -13.18
C GLU A 74 -5.68 -7.52 -12.28
N ASP A 75 -4.65 -7.65 -11.45
CA ASP A 75 -4.44 -8.75 -10.51
C ASP A 75 -5.27 -8.59 -9.21
N ILE A 76 -5.85 -7.41 -8.97
CA ILE A 76 -6.57 -7.05 -7.73
C ILE A 76 -8.10 -7.10 -7.94
N LYS A 77 -8.62 -8.19 -8.52
CA LYS A 77 -10.06 -8.32 -8.82
C LYS A 77 -10.86 -8.94 -7.67
#